data_AF-A0A939H8I5-F1
#
_entry.id   AF-A0A939H8I5-F1
#
_cell.length_a   1.000
_cell.length_b   1.000
_cell.length_c   1.000
_cell.angle_alpha   90.00
_cell.angle_beta   90.00
_cell.angle_gamma   90.00
#
_symmetry.space_group_name_H-M   'P 1'
#
loop_
_entity.id
_entity.type
_entity.pdbx_description
1 polymer ?
#
loop_
_entity_poly.entity_id
_entity_poly.type
_entity_poly.pdbx_seq_one_letter_code
_entity_poly.pdbx_strand_id
1 'polypeptide(L)'
;MTEMFKEILQRDFYQEIFDALNEELTDNYDEYDLTIRANVVNEVLEASLDDIQILRVFNFNQEDDEFEFDVLVNCDVEIGDYFAKESIQESVPQWFQLNCSAVLEGHSFDNFSINSIEVYNK
;
A
#
# COMPACT_ATOMS: atom_id res chain seq x y z
N MET A 1 11.41 16.08 -8.96
CA MET A 1 10.27 16.34 -8.07
C MET A 1 9.66 15.03 -7.62
N THR A 2 9.17 14.18 -8.54
CA THR A 2 8.68 12.82 -8.24
C THR A 2 9.68 11.95 -7.48
N GLU A 3 10.95 11.92 -7.91
CA GLU A 3 11.99 11.14 -7.22
C GLU A 3 12.28 11.65 -5.81
N MET A 4 12.28 12.97 -5.62
CA MET A 4 12.46 13.57 -4.29
C MET A 4 11.32 13.19 -3.35
N PHE A 5 10.07 13.22 -3.83
CA PHE A 5 8.90 12.81 -3.05
C PHE A 5 9.01 11.32 -2.70
N LYS A 6 9.35 10.49 -3.67
CA LYS A 6 9.59 9.05 -3.46
C LYS A 6 10.67 8.81 -2.39
N GLU A 7 11.79 9.51 -2.45
CA GLU A 7 12.87 9.41 -1.46
C GLU A 7 12.42 9.86 -0.06
N ILE A 8 11.65 10.95 0.05
CA ILE A 8 11.09 11.41 1.34
C ILE A 8 10.14 10.35 1.90
N LEU A 9 9.20 9.84 1.10
CA LEU A 9 8.24 8.83 1.55
C LEU A 9 8.96 7.55 2.00
N GLN A 10 9.96 7.09 1.24
CA GLN A 10 10.74 5.89 1.59
C GLN A 10 11.58 6.08 2.86
N ARG A 11 12.06 7.29 3.15
CA ARG A 11 12.93 7.55 4.29
C ARG A 11 12.13 7.83 5.56
N ASP A 12 11.10 8.65 5.45
CA ASP A 12 10.45 9.28 6.60
C ASP A 12 9.06 8.69 6.89
N PHE A 13 8.37 8.17 5.87
CA PHE A 13 6.97 7.71 5.97
C PHE A 13 6.76 6.24 5.60
N TYR A 14 7.84 5.47 5.44
CA TYR A 14 7.77 4.06 5.07
C TYR A 14 6.92 3.26 6.06
N GLN A 15 7.18 3.42 7.35
CA GLN A 15 6.47 2.67 8.39
C GLN A 15 4.99 3.05 8.45
N GLU A 16 4.68 4.34 8.32
CA GLU A 16 3.30 4.83 8.33
C GLU A 16 2.49 4.28 7.14
N ILE A 17 3.09 4.26 5.95
CA ILE A 17 2.48 3.67 4.75
C ILE A 17 2.32 2.16 4.92
N PHE A 18 3.33 1.48 5.48
CA PHE A 18 3.28 0.04 5.74
C PHE A 18 2.15 -0.31 6.72
N ASP A 19 2.08 0.40 7.85
CA ASP A 19 1.09 0.15 8.89
C ASP A 19 -0.33 0.37 8.36
N ALA A 20 -0.55 1.47 7.62
CA ALA A 20 -1.85 1.78 7.02
C ALA A 20 -2.27 0.73 5.97
N LEU A 21 -1.35 0.30 5.10
CA LEU A 21 -1.64 -0.75 4.11
C LEU A 21 -1.85 -2.12 4.75
N ASN A 22 -1.12 -2.44 5.82
CA ASN A 22 -1.30 -3.70 6.53
C ASN A 22 -2.65 -3.74 7.26
N GLU A 23 -3.05 -2.66 7.91
CA GLU A 23 -4.39 -2.54 8.53
C GLU A 23 -5.49 -2.68 7.48
N GLU A 24 -5.43 -1.90 6.39
CA GLU A 24 -6.41 -1.97 5.30
C GLU A 24 -6.50 -3.37 4.69
N LEU A 25 -5.36 -4.04 4.49
CA LEU A 25 -5.30 -5.39 3.96
C LEU A 25 -5.88 -6.41 4.95
N THR A 26 -5.45 -6.41 6.21
CA THR A 26 -5.92 -7.40 7.19
C THR A 26 -7.41 -7.25 7.49
N ASP A 27 -7.96 -6.04 7.41
CA ASP A 27 -9.37 -5.78 7.68
C ASP A 27 -10.29 -6.00 6.47
N ASN A 28 -9.78 -5.86 5.23
CA ASN A 28 -10.60 -5.88 4.01
C ASN A 28 -10.10 -6.86 2.92
N TYR A 29 -9.26 -7.84 3.24
CA TYR A 29 -8.70 -8.77 2.25
C TYR A 29 -9.76 -9.51 1.43
N ASP A 30 -10.95 -9.71 1.98
CA ASP A 30 -12.07 -10.39 1.32
C ASP A 30 -12.74 -9.53 0.23
N GLU A 31 -12.49 -8.22 0.23
CA GLU A 31 -12.90 -7.31 -0.85
C GLU A 31 -11.95 -7.39 -2.06
N TYR A 32 -10.78 -8.01 -1.90
CA TYR A 32 -9.73 -8.07 -2.90
C TYR A 32 -9.63 -9.46 -3.53
N ASP A 33 -9.56 -9.50 -4.86
CA ASP A 33 -9.36 -10.78 -5.57
C ASP A 33 -7.86 -11.18 -5.58
N LEU A 34 -7.35 -11.53 -4.40
CA LEU A 34 -5.97 -11.98 -4.19
C LEU A 34 -5.73 -13.37 -4.80
N THR A 35 -6.79 -14.17 -4.93
CA THR A 35 -6.72 -15.54 -5.49
C THR A 35 -6.39 -15.58 -6.98
N ILE A 36 -6.72 -14.54 -7.75
CA ILE A 36 -6.31 -14.44 -9.18
C ILE A 36 -4.79 -14.61 -9.36
N ARG A 37 -4.01 -14.20 -8.36
CA ARG A 37 -2.54 -14.22 -8.41
C ARG A 37 -1.94 -15.37 -7.61
N ALA A 38 -2.77 -16.13 -6.90
CA ALA A 38 -2.36 -17.28 -6.12
C ALA A 38 -2.22 -18.53 -7.01
N ASN A 39 -1.31 -19.42 -6.64
CA ASN A 39 -1.10 -20.71 -7.29
C ASN A 39 -1.62 -21.88 -6.46
N VAL A 40 -1.60 -21.76 -5.12
CA VAL A 40 -1.92 -22.85 -4.19
C VAL A 40 -3.07 -22.48 -3.26
N VAL A 41 -3.11 -21.24 -2.79
CA VAL A 41 -4.21 -20.74 -1.94
C VAL A 41 -5.46 -20.55 -2.80
N ASN A 42 -6.54 -21.28 -2.50
CA ASN A 42 -7.80 -21.21 -3.25
C ASN A 42 -8.87 -20.38 -2.53
N GLU A 43 -8.78 -20.30 -1.20
CA GLU A 43 -9.63 -19.47 -0.34
C GLU A 43 -8.71 -18.71 0.61
N VAL A 44 -8.82 -17.37 0.63
CA VAL A 44 -8.03 -16.53 1.53
C VAL A 44 -8.78 -16.41 2.85
N LEU A 45 -8.19 -16.92 3.93
CA LEU A 45 -8.76 -16.84 5.29
C LEU A 45 -8.02 -15.84 6.18
N GLU A 46 -6.82 -15.45 5.77
CA GLU A 46 -6.00 -14.43 6.41
C GLU A 46 -5.10 -13.79 5.36
N ALA A 47 -4.80 -12.51 5.57
CA ALA A 47 -3.83 -11.78 4.78
C ALA A 47 -3.02 -10.83 5.66
N SER A 48 -1.73 -10.75 5.41
CA SER A 48 -0.81 -9.81 6.05
C SER A 48 0.21 -9.28 5.07
N LEU A 49 0.74 -8.10 5.36
CA LEU A 49 1.73 -7.43 4.54
C LEU A 49 3.14 -7.87 4.95
N ASP A 50 3.94 -8.34 3.98
CA ASP A 50 5.35 -8.68 4.20
C ASP A 50 6.28 -7.49 3.93
N ASP A 51 6.06 -6.81 2.80
CA ASP A 51 6.90 -5.71 2.34
C ASP A 51 6.13 -4.73 1.44
N ILE A 52 6.63 -3.50 1.35
CA ILE A 52 6.10 -2.51 0.41
C ILE A 52 7.19 -1.90 -0.46
N GLN A 53 6.82 -1.59 -1.70
CA GLN A 53 7.65 -0.85 -2.62
C GLN A 53 6.88 0.32 -3.21
N ILE A 54 7.30 1.54 -2.88
CA ILE A 54 6.81 2.74 -3.56
C ILE A 54 7.29 2.70 -5.01
N LEU A 55 6.36 2.56 -5.95
CA LEU A 55 6.65 2.49 -7.38
C LEU A 55 6.81 3.90 -7.96
N ARG A 56 5.82 4.76 -7.74
CA ARG A 56 5.80 6.13 -8.28
C ARG A 56 4.93 7.06 -7.46
N VAL A 57 5.18 8.36 -7.61
CA VAL A 57 4.35 9.46 -7.09
C VAL A 57 3.85 10.29 -8.27
N PHE A 58 2.55 10.60 -8.33
CA PHE A 58 1.88 11.21 -9.48
C PHE A 58 0.65 12.03 -9.05
N ASN A 59 -0.06 12.62 -10.02
CA ASN A 59 -1.29 13.41 -9.79
C ASN A 59 -1.15 14.53 -8.74
N PHE A 60 -0.06 15.29 -8.83
CA PHE A 60 0.19 16.42 -7.93
C PHE A 60 -0.85 17.53 -8.13
N ASN A 61 -1.48 17.92 -7.04
CA ASN A 61 -2.29 19.12 -6.91
C ASN A 61 -1.77 19.95 -5.73
N GLN A 62 -1.78 21.27 -5.85
CA GLN A 62 -1.37 22.15 -4.76
C GLN A 62 -2.50 23.15 -4.51
N GLU A 63 -3.01 23.14 -3.29
CA GLU A 63 -3.98 24.11 -2.79
C GLU A 63 -3.36 24.83 -1.60
N ASP A 64 -3.10 26.12 -1.77
CA ASP A 64 -2.35 26.96 -0.82
C ASP A 64 -0.98 26.33 -0.44
N ASP A 65 -0.83 25.90 0.81
CA ASP A 65 0.40 25.31 1.36
C ASP A 65 0.36 23.77 1.42
N GLU A 66 -0.79 23.16 1.11
CA GLU A 66 -0.97 21.70 1.10
C GLU A 66 -0.80 21.13 -0.31
N PHE A 67 -0.04 20.05 -0.39
CA PHE A 67 0.16 19.26 -1.60
C PHE A 67 -0.61 17.96 -1.49
N GLU A 68 -1.52 17.74 -2.43
CA GLU A 68 -2.15 16.44 -2.64
C GLU A 68 -1.42 15.70 -3.76
N PHE A 69 -1.23 14.40 -3.60
CA PHE A 69 -0.60 13.55 -4.60
C PHE A 69 -1.00 12.10 -4.43
N ASP A 70 -0.93 11.34 -5.51
CA ASP A 70 -1.16 9.91 -5.50
C ASP A 70 0.18 9.15 -5.43
N VAL A 71 0.20 8.08 -4.66
CA VAL A 71 1.33 7.16 -4.54
C VAL A 71 0.89 5.77 -5.01
N LEU A 72 1.63 5.18 -5.94
CA LEU A 72 1.42 3.79 -6.33
C LEU A 72 2.40 2.92 -5.56
N VAL A 73 1.89 1.94 -4.82
CA VAL A 73 2.67 1.05 -3.96
C VAL A 73 2.42 -0.40 -4.39
N ASN A 74 3.50 -1.15 -4.60
CA ASN A 74 3.44 -2.61 -4.68
C ASN A 74 3.51 -3.16 -3.26
N CYS A 75 2.60 -4.06 -2.92
CA CYS A 75 2.56 -4.77 -1.66
C CYS A 75 2.83 -6.24 -1.92
N ASP A 76 3.80 -6.80 -1.21
CA ASP A 76 4.00 -8.24 -1.17
C ASP A 76 3.14 -8.77 -0.01
N VAL A 77 2.08 -9.50 -0.37
CA VAL A 77 1.03 -9.91 0.57
C VAL A 77 1.15 -11.40 0.84
N GLU A 78 1.32 -11.78 2.09
CA GLU A 78 1.18 -13.16 2.54
C GLU A 78 -0.30 -13.49 2.72
N ILE A 79 -0.80 -14.46 1.96
CA ILE A 79 -2.16 -15.00 2.08
C ILE A 79 -2.12 -16.42 2.62
N GLY A 80 -3.07 -16.75 3.49
CA GLY A 80 -3.19 -18.06 4.13
C GLY A 80 -4.53 -18.75 3.86
N ASP A 81 -4.47 -20.07 3.72
CA ASP A 81 -5.62 -20.99 3.74
C ASP A 81 -5.40 -22.02 4.86
N TYR A 82 -6.50 -22.42 5.49
CA TYR A 82 -6.55 -23.51 6.46
C TYR A 82 -7.42 -24.64 5.91
N PHE A 83 -6.78 -25.58 5.20
CA PHE A 83 -7.47 -26.74 4.63
C PHE A 83 -6.96 -28.05 5.25
N ALA A 84 -7.88 -28.92 5.66
CA ALA A 84 -7.58 -30.28 6.13
C ALA A 84 -6.51 -30.42 7.24
N LYS A 85 -6.37 -29.40 8.10
CA LYS A 85 -5.35 -29.28 9.18
C LYS A 85 -3.93 -28.97 8.69
N GLU A 86 -3.79 -28.57 7.44
CA GLU A 86 -2.55 -28.02 6.89
C GLU A 86 -2.77 -26.52 6.67
N SER A 87 -1.80 -25.71 7.09
CA SER A 87 -1.74 -24.30 6.75
C SER A 87 -0.95 -24.16 5.46
N ILE A 88 -1.57 -23.58 4.45
CA ILE A 88 -0.90 -23.24 3.19
C ILE A 88 -0.80 -21.72 3.16
N GLN A 89 0.41 -21.23 2.90
CA GLN A 89 0.69 -19.81 2.76
C GLN A 89 1.37 -19.55 1.42
N GLU A 90 1.06 -18.41 0.82
CA GLU A 90 1.65 -17.98 -0.44
C GLU A 90 1.80 -16.45 -0.41
N SER A 91 2.86 -15.95 -1.04
CA SER A 91 3.04 -14.51 -1.23
C SER A 91 2.55 -14.11 -2.62
N VAL A 92 1.67 -13.11 -2.68
CA VAL A 92 1.08 -12.58 -3.92
C VAL A 92 1.29 -11.07 -4.00
N PRO A 93 1.58 -10.52 -5.19
CA PRO A 93 1.70 -9.08 -5.34
C PRO A 93 0.31 -8.43 -5.47
N GLN A 94 0.06 -7.36 -4.71
CA GLN A 94 -1.12 -6.51 -4.88
C GLN A 94 -0.70 -5.04 -4.90
N TRP A 95 -1.20 -4.28 -5.87
CA TRP A 95 -0.89 -2.86 -5.97
C TRP A 95 -2.01 -2.03 -5.38
N PHE A 96 -1.64 -0.97 -4.68
CA PHE A 96 -2.55 0.02 -4.12
C PHE A 96 -2.17 1.42 -4.59
N GLN A 97 -3.18 2.22 -4.86
CA GLN A 97 -3.05 3.66 -5.04
C GLN A 97 -3.49 4.32 -3.75
N LEU A 98 -2.59 5.10 -3.16
CA LEU A 98 -2.85 5.91 -1.98
C LEU A 98 -3.05 7.34 -2.45
N ASN A 99 -4.09 8.00 -1.97
CA ASN A 99 -4.20 9.44 -2.05
C ASN A 99 -3.61 10.03 -0.78
N CYS A 100 -2.63 10.92 -0.91
CA CYS A 100 -1.92 11.51 0.21
C CYS A 100 -1.99 13.03 0.17
N SER A 101 -1.90 13.66 1.34
CA SER A 101 -1.62 15.09 1.46
C SER A 101 -0.44 15.36 2.39
N ALA A 102 0.24 16.48 2.17
CA ALA A 102 1.30 16.98 3.05
C ALA A 102 1.61 18.45 2.81
N VAL A 103 2.20 19.11 3.81
CA VAL A 103 2.80 20.44 3.66
C VAL A 103 4.28 20.28 3.33
N LEU A 104 4.75 20.91 2.25
CA LEU A 104 6.16 20.86 1.86
C LEU A 104 6.98 21.92 2.62
N GLU A 105 7.73 21.51 3.63
CA GLU A 105 8.65 22.37 4.37
C GLU A 105 10.10 22.09 3.96
N GLY A 106 10.57 22.79 2.92
CA GLY A 106 11.95 22.67 2.43
C GLY A 106 12.24 21.32 1.76
N HIS A 107 12.80 20.36 2.50
CA HIS A 107 13.19 19.03 2.00
C HIS A 107 12.51 17.87 2.77
N SER A 108 11.43 18.17 3.49
CA SER A 108 10.62 17.20 4.22
C SER A 108 9.13 17.49 4.00
N PHE A 109 8.30 16.50 4.33
CA PHE A 109 6.87 16.73 4.52
C PHE A 109 6.58 16.96 5.99
N ASP A 110 5.70 17.92 6.25
CA ASP A 110 5.03 18.08 7.53
C ASP A 110 3.53 17.78 7.34
N ASN A 111 2.85 17.35 8.41
CA ASN A 111 1.44 16.95 8.38
C ASN A 111 1.10 15.96 7.24
N PHE A 112 1.95 14.96 7.01
CA PHE A 112 1.64 13.89 6.05
C PHE A 112 0.38 13.13 6.48
N SER A 113 -0.48 12.81 5.52
CA SER A 113 -1.68 12.02 5.73
C SER A 113 -1.98 11.12 4.53
N ILE A 114 -2.56 9.96 4.79
CA ILE A 114 -3.14 9.06 3.79
C ILE A 114 -4.66 9.26 3.84
N ASN A 115 -5.21 9.87 2.80
CA ASN A 115 -6.62 10.25 2.71
C ASN A 115 -7.50 9.08 2.27
N SER A 116 -6.99 8.24 1.38
CA SER A 116 -7.67 7.03 0.92
C SER A 116 -6.68 5.99 0.40
N ILE A 117 -7.11 4.73 0.45
CA ILE A 117 -6.41 3.58 -0.12
C ILE A 117 -7.37 2.92 -1.10
N GLU A 118 -6.91 2.69 -2.33
CA GLU A 118 -7.70 2.03 -3.36
C GLU A 118 -6.88 0.93 -4.05
N VAL A 119 -7.52 -0.19 -4.34
CA VAL A 119 -6.92 -1.27 -5.12
C VAL A 119 -6.59 -0.79 -6.54
N TYR A 120 -5.35 -1.03 -6.98
CA TYR A 120 -4.91 -0.72 -8.32
C TYR A 120 -4.81 -2.01 -9.16
N ASN A 121 -5.84 -2.29 -9.96
CA ASN A 121 -5.91 -3.47 -10.85
C ASN A 121 -5.81 -3.12 -12.35
N LYS A 122 -5.21 -1.97 -12.70
CA LYS A 122 -5.06 -1.53 -14.09
C LYS A 122 -3.97 -2.25 -14.86
#